data_AF-A0A6G2K033-F1
#
_entry.id   AF-A0A6G2K033-F1
#
_cell.length_a   1.000
_cell.length_b   1.000
_cell.length_c   1.000
_cell.angle_alpha   90.00
_cell.angle_beta   90.00
_cell.angle_gamma   90.00
#
_symmetry.space_group_name_H-M   'P 1'
#
loop_
_entity.id
_entity.type
_entity.pdbx_description
1 polymer ?
#
loop_
_entity_poly.entity_id
_entity_poly.type
_entity_poly.pdbx_seq_one_letter_code
_entity_poly.pdbx_strand_id
1 'polypeptide(L)'
;EAPTLIIIDELAQYLRRLGTSGDVAVRNLAGATIDALKVLFEAATAAPAVRIVFTLATGTTAFGPETTDVERALADVAARTLQTEAADVMARPMGAVGRPAEDHEIGHILRRRLFEQVDEPAAADAAGAYRDLYATLADRGVGAGAASDDPAGYAGRLQAGYPFHPALIDCLDKRIGPLPGFQRARGALKMLAESVQSLWAGDGADELAVLNLGDLPLEARSVRASVTSSVGREALDGPAVADFAAPSSHAAALDNERWSQDRRATRACRTVFLHSVAGEPAPGASLPDVYAGTLRPGEDPDAIDEALAATAQRAWHLTSDGARWRLQIAPNANRIIAAEVENVPNSHVTDELDRRIRDIFRSDGPLQVVHAPASPADLADEAALRLAVFSHADVTHAGAPTATPPPAGCGHLPLRGRRGGKSHLPQLAGRPGGRRGRCRADAGGAALRACGGAHPPRLRTAGGLRPLGRRRSPQARRQRQA
;
A
#
# COMPACT_ATOMS: atom_id res chain seq x y z
N GLU A 1 -27.21 -43.84 -21.57
CA GLU A 1 -27.77 -42.87 -20.58
C GLU A 1 -26.71 -42.30 -19.62
N ALA A 2 -25.40 -42.36 -19.93
CA ALA A 2 -24.41 -41.69 -19.11
C ALA A 2 -24.41 -40.17 -19.40
N PRO A 3 -24.25 -39.29 -18.38
CA PRO A 3 -24.08 -37.87 -18.60
C PRO A 3 -22.76 -37.62 -19.37
N THR A 4 -22.86 -36.94 -20.51
CA THR A 4 -21.73 -36.69 -21.41
C THR A 4 -21.47 -35.19 -21.49
N LEU A 5 -20.24 -34.79 -21.15
CA LEU A 5 -19.77 -33.42 -21.28
C LEU A 5 -18.80 -33.31 -22.47
N ILE A 6 -19.13 -32.46 -23.43
CA ILE A 6 -18.26 -32.13 -24.57
C ILE A 6 -17.68 -30.74 -24.30
N ILE A 7 -16.35 -30.63 -24.25
CA ILE A 7 -15.65 -29.35 -24.05
C ILE A 7 -14.91 -29.00 -25.33
N ILE A 8 -15.17 -27.81 -25.88
CA ILE A 8 -14.51 -27.30 -27.09
C ILE A 8 -13.80 -25.99 -26.75
N ASP A 9 -12.48 -26.03 -26.62
CA ASP A 9 -11.67 -24.86 -26.30
C ASP A 9 -11.08 -24.22 -27.57
N GLU A 10 -10.82 -22.91 -27.53
CA GLU A 10 -10.14 -22.13 -28.56
C GLU A 10 -10.78 -22.12 -29.95
N LEU A 11 -12.09 -22.38 -30.02
CA LEU A 11 -12.82 -22.48 -31.27
C LEU A 11 -12.63 -21.25 -32.17
N ALA A 12 -12.65 -20.06 -31.58
CA ALA A 12 -12.45 -18.80 -32.29
C ALA A 12 -11.04 -18.70 -32.94
N GLN A 13 -9.99 -19.17 -32.27
CA GLN A 13 -8.63 -19.14 -32.84
C GLN A 13 -8.49 -20.09 -34.03
N TYR A 14 -9.08 -21.29 -33.94
CA TYR A 14 -9.06 -22.27 -35.03
C TYR A 14 -9.82 -21.77 -36.25
N LEU A 15 -11.04 -21.25 -36.05
CA LEU A 15 -11.85 -20.70 -37.15
C LEU A 15 -11.17 -19.52 -37.83
N ARG A 16 -10.50 -18.63 -37.08
CA ARG A 16 -9.70 -17.56 -37.66
C ARG A 16 -8.54 -18.09 -38.50
N ARG A 17 -7.75 -19.05 -37.99
CA ARG A 17 -6.64 -19.63 -38.76
C ARG A 17 -7.11 -20.22 -40.09
N LEU A 18 -8.27 -20.86 -40.09
CA LEU A 18 -8.90 -21.40 -41.30
C LEU A 18 -9.40 -20.27 -42.22
N GLY A 19 -10.12 -19.28 -41.68
CA GLY A 19 -10.72 -18.17 -42.42
C GLY A 19 -9.71 -17.18 -43.02
N THR A 20 -8.54 -17.00 -42.39
CA THR A 20 -7.46 -16.13 -42.87
C THR A 20 -6.47 -16.84 -43.80
N SER A 21 -6.69 -18.11 -44.13
CA SER A 21 -5.81 -18.85 -45.03
C SER A 21 -5.84 -18.28 -46.44
N GLY A 22 -4.68 -18.27 -47.11
CA GLY A 22 -4.58 -17.92 -48.55
C GLY A 22 -5.20 -18.98 -49.47
N ASP A 23 -5.46 -20.19 -48.95
CA ASP A 23 -6.07 -21.29 -49.69
C ASP A 23 -7.61 -21.27 -49.55
N VAL A 24 -8.32 -21.26 -50.67
CA VAL A 24 -9.79 -21.31 -50.75
C VAL A 24 -10.35 -22.58 -50.10
N ALA A 25 -9.72 -23.74 -50.30
CA ALA A 25 -10.19 -25.00 -49.72
C ALA A 25 -10.11 -24.98 -48.19
N VAL A 26 -9.06 -24.37 -47.64
CA VAL A 26 -8.89 -24.20 -46.18
C VAL A 26 -9.89 -23.19 -45.61
N ARG A 27 -10.22 -22.13 -46.35
CA ARG A 27 -11.28 -21.19 -45.95
C ARG A 27 -12.67 -21.83 -45.95
N ASN A 28 -12.96 -22.69 -46.93
CA ASN A 28 -14.22 -23.43 -46.97
C ASN A 28 -14.38 -24.38 -45.76
N LEU A 29 -13.26 -24.89 -45.22
CA LEU A 29 -13.27 -25.69 -43.99
C LEU A 29 -13.76 -24.89 -42.77
N ALA A 30 -13.52 -23.57 -42.72
CA ALA A 30 -14.06 -22.73 -41.65
C ALA A 30 -15.61 -22.72 -41.66
N GLY A 31 -16.20 -22.54 -42.84
CA GLY A 31 -17.65 -22.61 -43.02
C GLY A 31 -18.22 -24.00 -42.69
N ALA A 32 -17.59 -25.06 -43.19
CA ALA A 32 -18.00 -26.43 -42.90
C ALA A 32 -17.89 -26.78 -41.39
N THR A 33 -16.91 -26.22 -40.69
CA THR A 33 -16.76 -26.40 -39.24
C THR A 33 -17.91 -25.73 -38.48
N ILE A 34 -18.31 -24.52 -38.89
CA ILE A 34 -19.48 -23.82 -38.31
C ILE A 34 -20.75 -24.65 -38.53
N ASP A 35 -20.94 -25.19 -39.74
CA ASP A 35 -22.12 -26.02 -40.03
C ASP A 35 -22.11 -27.35 -39.25
N ALA A 36 -20.95 -27.98 -39.11
CA ALA A 36 -20.80 -29.17 -38.26
C ALA A 36 -21.14 -28.88 -36.78
N LEU A 37 -20.76 -27.71 -36.27
CA LEU A 37 -21.12 -27.28 -34.92
C LEU A 37 -22.61 -27.07 -34.74
N LYS A 38 -23.31 -26.51 -35.74
CA LYS A 38 -24.78 -26.39 -35.71
C LYS A 38 -25.44 -27.75 -35.55
N VAL A 39 -25.03 -28.73 -36.37
CA VAL A 39 -25.55 -30.10 -36.29
C VAL A 39 -25.25 -30.72 -34.93
N LEU A 40 -24.05 -30.50 -34.39
CA LEU A 40 -23.67 -30.97 -33.05
C LEU A 40 -24.54 -30.35 -31.96
N PHE A 41 -24.81 -29.04 -32.03
CA PHE A 41 -25.65 -28.34 -31.05
C PHE A 41 -27.12 -28.80 -31.14
N GLU A 42 -27.66 -28.99 -32.34
CA GLU A 42 -29.00 -29.55 -32.54
C GLU A 42 -29.11 -30.97 -31.95
N ALA A 43 -28.12 -31.82 -32.21
CA ALA A 43 -28.08 -33.17 -31.65
C ALA A 43 -27.97 -33.18 -30.12
N ALA A 44 -27.21 -32.26 -29.53
CA ALA A 44 -27.09 -32.13 -28.09
C ALA A 44 -28.37 -31.62 -27.43
N THR A 45 -29.11 -30.72 -28.08
CA THR A 45 -30.42 -30.26 -27.61
C THR A 45 -31.42 -31.42 -27.55
N ALA A 46 -31.40 -32.31 -28.55
CA ALA A 46 -32.23 -33.51 -28.58
C ALA A 46 -31.82 -34.60 -27.57
N ALA A 47 -30.63 -34.48 -26.95
CA ALA A 47 -30.06 -35.47 -26.04
C ALA A 47 -29.95 -34.92 -24.59
N PRO A 48 -30.91 -35.22 -23.69
CA PRO A 48 -30.99 -34.60 -22.36
C PRO A 48 -29.76 -34.83 -21.46
N ALA A 49 -29.01 -35.90 -21.71
CA ALA A 49 -27.81 -36.27 -20.96
C ALA A 49 -26.52 -35.62 -21.51
N VAL A 50 -26.57 -34.87 -22.61
CA VAL A 50 -25.42 -34.25 -23.25
C VAL A 50 -25.37 -32.76 -22.90
N ARG A 51 -24.20 -32.27 -22.49
CA ARG A 51 -23.91 -30.85 -22.33
C ARG A 51 -22.68 -30.48 -23.12
N ILE A 52 -22.74 -29.35 -23.81
CA ILE A 52 -21.61 -28.81 -24.56
C ILE A 52 -21.19 -27.49 -23.91
N VAL A 53 -19.90 -27.40 -23.58
CA VAL A 53 -19.26 -26.18 -23.07
C VAL A 53 -18.19 -25.80 -24.10
N PHE A 54 -18.20 -24.55 -24.53
CA PHE A 54 -17.19 -24.06 -25.45
C PHE A 54 -16.73 -22.65 -25.08
N THR A 55 -15.49 -22.32 -25.41
CA THR A 55 -14.93 -20.99 -25.13
C THR A 55 -15.04 -20.10 -26.37
N LEU A 56 -15.64 -18.93 -26.19
CA LEU A 56 -15.62 -17.85 -27.16
C LEU A 56 -14.63 -16.79 -26.68
N ALA A 57 -13.72 -16.37 -27.55
CA ALA A 57 -12.84 -15.24 -27.28
C ALA A 57 -13.63 -13.93 -27.43
N THR A 58 -14.56 -13.65 -26.51
CA THR A 58 -15.24 -12.36 -26.44
C THR A 58 -14.28 -11.32 -25.85
N GLY A 59 -14.03 -10.22 -26.58
CA GLY A 59 -13.42 -9.01 -26.00
C GLY A 59 -12.09 -8.53 -26.57
N THR A 60 -11.55 -9.14 -27.61
CA THR A 60 -10.40 -8.61 -28.33
C THR A 60 -10.82 -8.11 -29.71
N THR A 61 -10.61 -6.82 -29.98
CA THR A 61 -10.85 -6.13 -31.27
C THR A 61 -10.17 -6.79 -32.48
N ALA A 62 -9.32 -7.80 -32.24
CA ALA A 62 -8.64 -8.62 -33.23
C ALA A 62 -9.42 -9.86 -33.73
N PHE A 63 -10.68 -10.08 -33.30
CA PHE A 63 -11.46 -11.30 -33.60
C PHE A 63 -12.90 -11.07 -34.10
N GLY A 64 -13.25 -9.81 -34.42
CA GLY A 64 -14.64 -9.35 -34.59
C GLY A 64 -15.53 -10.09 -35.60
N PRO A 65 -15.13 -10.32 -36.87
CA PRO A 65 -16.06 -10.89 -37.85
C PRO A 65 -16.37 -12.37 -37.60
N GLU A 66 -15.37 -13.19 -37.29
CA GLU A 66 -15.55 -14.63 -37.15
C GLU A 66 -16.22 -15.04 -35.83
N THR A 67 -15.99 -14.31 -34.73
CA THR A 67 -16.73 -14.53 -33.47
C THR A 67 -18.22 -14.19 -33.64
N THR A 68 -18.52 -13.16 -34.43
CA THR A 68 -19.91 -12.76 -34.73
C THR A 68 -20.63 -13.83 -35.55
N ASP A 69 -19.94 -14.51 -36.47
CA ASP A 69 -20.55 -15.56 -37.29
C ASP A 69 -20.88 -16.83 -36.48
N VAL A 70 -20.02 -17.20 -35.51
CA VAL A 70 -20.29 -18.31 -34.58
C VAL A 70 -21.41 -17.96 -33.61
N GLU A 71 -21.41 -16.74 -33.06
CA GLU A 71 -22.49 -16.24 -32.20
C GLU A 71 -23.83 -16.19 -32.95
N ARG A 72 -23.84 -15.76 -34.21
CA ARG A 72 -25.04 -15.75 -35.06
C ARG A 72 -25.53 -17.18 -35.35
N ALA A 73 -24.63 -18.09 -35.69
CA ALA A 73 -24.97 -19.50 -35.87
C ALA A 73 -25.59 -20.12 -34.61
N LEU A 74 -25.10 -19.73 -33.42
CA LEU A 74 -25.66 -20.18 -32.13
C LEU A 74 -27.02 -19.55 -31.85
N ALA A 75 -27.18 -18.25 -32.11
CA ALA A 75 -28.45 -17.55 -31.97
C ALA A 75 -29.54 -18.14 -32.89
N ASP A 76 -29.17 -18.53 -34.11
CA ASP A 76 -30.07 -19.18 -35.07
C ASP A 76 -30.54 -20.56 -34.58
N VAL A 77 -29.65 -21.37 -34.01
CA VAL A 77 -30.01 -22.68 -33.42
C VAL A 77 -30.91 -22.49 -32.20
N ALA A 78 -30.55 -21.58 -31.29
CA ALA A 78 -31.36 -21.27 -30.11
C ALA A 78 -32.75 -20.73 -30.47
N ALA A 79 -32.85 -19.84 -31.47
CA ALA A 79 -34.11 -19.30 -31.94
C ALA A 79 -35.03 -20.37 -32.56
N ARG A 80 -34.47 -21.33 -33.30
CA ARG A 80 -35.24 -22.45 -33.89
C ARG A 80 -35.77 -23.39 -32.82
N THR A 81 -34.97 -23.72 -31.81
CA THR A 81 -35.40 -24.54 -30.67
C THR A 81 -36.49 -23.85 -29.86
N LEU A 82 -36.37 -22.54 -29.58
CA LEU A 82 -37.40 -21.76 -28.90
C LEU A 82 -38.73 -21.71 -29.67
N GLN A 83 -38.68 -21.71 -31.01
CA GLN A 83 -39.88 -21.78 -31.85
C GLN A 83 -40.55 -23.16 -31.85
N THR A 84 -39.79 -24.25 -31.65
CA THR A 84 -40.33 -25.62 -31.60
C THR A 84 -40.85 -26.00 -30.22
N GLU A 85 -40.29 -25.42 -29.14
CA GLU A 85 -40.66 -25.69 -27.75
C GLU A 85 -41.62 -24.65 -27.14
N ALA A 86 -42.10 -23.69 -27.92
CA ALA A 86 -43.06 -22.65 -27.49
C ALA A 86 -44.41 -23.19 -26.95
N ALA A 87 -44.59 -24.51 -26.90
CA ALA A 87 -45.76 -25.15 -26.31
C ALA A 87 -45.54 -25.77 -24.91
N ASP A 88 -44.30 -25.98 -24.39
CA ASP A 88 -44.19 -26.81 -23.17
C ASP A 88 -43.03 -26.59 -22.17
N VAL A 89 -42.12 -25.60 -22.30
CA VAL A 89 -41.02 -25.47 -21.32
C VAL A 89 -40.69 -24.03 -20.94
N MET A 90 -41.42 -23.47 -19.97
CA MET A 90 -41.09 -22.21 -19.28
C MET A 90 -40.05 -22.37 -18.13
N ALA A 91 -39.29 -23.47 -18.06
CA ALA A 91 -38.45 -23.74 -16.87
C ALA A 91 -37.04 -24.32 -17.13
N ARG A 92 -36.52 -24.29 -18.36
CA ARG A 92 -35.13 -24.72 -18.61
C ARG A 92 -34.32 -23.55 -19.17
N PRO A 93 -33.25 -23.09 -18.49
CA PRO A 93 -32.29 -22.19 -19.12
C PRO A 93 -31.45 -23.00 -20.13
N MET A 94 -32.07 -23.31 -21.28
CA MET A 94 -31.41 -23.89 -22.44
C MET A 94 -30.69 -22.77 -23.18
N GLY A 95 -29.36 -22.83 -23.23
CA GLY A 95 -28.56 -21.88 -24.02
C GLY A 95 -28.12 -20.61 -23.29
N ALA A 96 -27.85 -20.69 -21.98
CA ALA A 96 -27.07 -19.63 -21.35
C ALA A 96 -25.65 -19.64 -21.96
N VAL A 97 -25.36 -18.69 -22.85
CA VAL A 97 -23.99 -18.21 -23.07
C VAL A 97 -23.47 -17.92 -21.67
N GLY A 98 -22.59 -18.79 -21.17
CA GLY A 98 -22.04 -18.66 -19.83
C GLY A 98 -21.43 -17.27 -19.72
N ARG A 99 -22.11 -16.39 -18.97
CA ARG A 99 -21.50 -15.12 -18.59
C ARG A 99 -20.22 -15.47 -17.84
N PRO A 100 -19.16 -14.64 -17.93
CA PRO A 100 -18.07 -14.72 -16.96
C PRO A 100 -18.66 -14.91 -15.56
N ALA A 101 -18.10 -15.82 -14.77
CA ALA A 101 -18.57 -16.11 -13.41
C ALA A 101 -18.96 -14.80 -12.72
N GLU A 102 -20.19 -14.73 -12.20
CA GLU A 102 -20.64 -13.48 -11.60
C GLU A 102 -19.75 -13.14 -10.40
N ASP A 103 -19.59 -11.86 -10.04
CA ASP A 103 -18.67 -11.38 -8.99
C ASP A 103 -18.76 -12.18 -7.66
N HIS A 104 -19.92 -12.78 -7.37
CA HIS A 104 -20.17 -13.56 -6.17
C HIS A 104 -19.75 -15.05 -6.26
N GLU A 105 -19.49 -15.57 -7.45
CA GLU A 105 -19.12 -16.98 -7.68
C GLU A 105 -17.61 -17.22 -7.61
N ILE A 106 -16.79 -16.18 -7.83
CA ILE A 106 -15.32 -16.28 -7.89
C ILE A 106 -14.77 -16.82 -6.58
N GLY A 107 -15.23 -16.31 -5.44
CA GLY A 107 -14.81 -16.79 -4.11
C GLY A 107 -15.09 -18.28 -3.91
N HIS A 108 -16.28 -18.75 -4.31
CA HIS A 108 -16.65 -20.15 -4.20
C HIS A 108 -15.83 -21.07 -5.12
N ILE A 109 -15.52 -20.61 -6.34
CA ILE A 109 -14.64 -21.32 -7.27
C ILE A 109 -13.23 -21.44 -6.68
N LEU A 110 -12.67 -20.35 -6.16
CA LEU A 110 -11.34 -20.33 -5.54
C LEU A 110 -11.28 -21.26 -4.33
N ARG A 111 -12.26 -21.17 -3.42
CA ARG A 111 -12.43 -22.07 -2.27
C ARG A 111 -12.35 -23.53 -2.70
N ARG A 112 -13.19 -23.94 -3.66
CA ARG A 112 -13.29 -25.34 -4.12
C ARG A 112 -12.06 -25.84 -4.88
N ARG A 113 -11.31 -24.93 -5.53
CA ARG A 113 -10.11 -25.28 -6.30
C ARG A 113 -8.86 -25.39 -5.43
N LEU A 114 -8.78 -24.59 -4.36
CA LEU A 114 -7.58 -24.47 -3.51
C LEU A 114 -7.64 -25.33 -2.26
N PHE A 115 -8.83 -25.60 -1.73
CA PHE A 115 -9.01 -26.37 -0.51
C PHE A 115 -9.87 -27.60 -0.77
N GLU A 116 -9.41 -28.76 -0.27
CA GLU A 116 -10.18 -30.00 -0.33
C GLU A 116 -11.41 -29.93 0.60
N GLN A 117 -11.21 -29.36 1.79
CA GLN A 117 -12.25 -29.16 2.80
C GLN A 117 -12.03 -27.85 3.55
N VAL A 118 -13.13 -27.28 4.03
CA VAL A 118 -13.18 -26.05 4.81
C VAL A 118 -14.18 -26.26 5.95
N ASP A 119 -13.83 -25.77 7.15
CA ASP A 119 -14.71 -25.81 8.32
C ASP A 119 -15.81 -24.73 8.22
N GLU A 120 -17.06 -25.17 7.98
CA GLU A 120 -18.21 -24.26 7.83
C GLU A 120 -18.57 -23.50 9.12
N PRO A 121 -18.58 -24.12 10.32
CA PRO A 121 -18.63 -23.39 11.58
C PRO A 121 -17.57 -22.29 11.68
N ALA A 122 -16.30 -22.58 11.38
CA ALA A 122 -15.24 -21.57 11.42
C ALA A 122 -15.48 -20.44 10.42
N ALA A 123 -15.99 -20.76 9.23
CA ALA A 123 -16.37 -19.76 8.22
C ALA A 123 -17.50 -18.84 8.70
N ALA A 124 -18.51 -19.39 9.39
CA ALA A 124 -19.61 -18.62 9.97
C ALA A 124 -19.13 -17.72 11.13
N ASP A 125 -18.27 -18.24 12.00
CA ASP A 125 -17.69 -17.47 13.12
C ASP A 125 -16.81 -16.32 12.61
N ALA A 126 -15.96 -16.58 11.62
CA ALA A 126 -15.14 -15.56 10.97
C ALA A 126 -16.00 -14.47 10.31
N ALA A 127 -17.03 -14.87 9.55
CA ALA A 127 -17.98 -13.93 8.95
C ALA A 127 -18.69 -13.07 10.00
N GLY A 128 -19.10 -13.67 11.12
CA GLY A 128 -19.69 -12.96 12.26
C GLY A 128 -18.74 -11.93 12.86
N ALA A 129 -17.48 -12.31 13.10
CA ALA A 129 -16.48 -11.41 13.68
C ALA A 129 -16.17 -10.21 12.76
N TYR A 130 -16.07 -10.43 11.44
CA TYR A 130 -15.87 -9.35 10.48
C TYR A 130 -17.12 -8.47 10.30
N ARG A 131 -18.33 -9.04 10.35
CA ARG A 131 -19.57 -8.25 10.38
C ARG A 131 -19.55 -7.27 11.55
N ASP A 132 -19.22 -7.75 12.74
CA ASP A 132 -19.23 -6.96 13.97
C ASP A 132 -18.14 -5.89 13.95
N LEU A 133 -16.96 -6.20 13.39
CA LEU A 133 -15.90 -5.23 13.11
C LEU A 133 -16.42 -4.08 12.23
N TYR A 134 -16.99 -4.40 11.06
CA TYR A 134 -17.42 -3.37 10.12
C TYR A 134 -18.65 -2.59 10.58
N ALA A 135 -19.57 -3.23 11.31
CA ALA A 135 -20.68 -2.53 11.96
C ALA A 135 -20.15 -1.52 13.00
N THR A 136 -19.17 -1.91 13.83
CA THR A 136 -18.55 -1.01 14.80
C THR A 136 -17.84 0.18 14.13
N LEU A 137 -17.18 -0.06 12.99
CA LEU A 137 -16.56 1.02 12.21
C LEU A 137 -17.60 1.97 11.63
N ALA A 138 -18.68 1.45 11.05
CA ALA A 138 -19.80 2.24 10.54
C ALA A 138 -20.43 3.11 11.65
N ASP A 139 -20.66 2.56 12.84
CA ASP A 139 -21.19 3.29 14.00
C ASP A 139 -20.25 4.42 14.47
N ARG A 140 -18.93 4.24 14.32
CA ARG A 140 -17.90 5.27 14.59
C ARG A 140 -17.76 6.30 13.45
N GLY A 141 -18.48 6.15 12.34
CA GLY A 141 -18.32 6.98 11.15
C GLY A 141 -17.01 6.75 10.39
N VAL A 142 -16.34 5.61 10.60
CA VAL A 142 -15.11 5.22 9.91
C VAL A 142 -15.47 4.28 8.75
N GLY A 143 -15.32 4.77 7.52
CA GLY A 143 -15.67 4.00 6.33
C GLY A 143 -14.61 2.96 5.94
N ALA A 144 -15.03 1.73 5.68
CA ALA A 144 -14.24 0.64 5.08
C ALA A 144 -14.81 0.22 3.71
N GLY A 145 -15.43 1.18 2.99
CA GLY A 145 -16.05 0.98 1.69
C GLY A 145 -17.29 0.08 1.79
N ALA A 146 -17.47 -0.81 0.81
CA ALA A 146 -18.61 -1.74 0.78
C ALA A 146 -18.72 -2.60 2.05
N ALA A 147 -17.62 -2.80 2.78
CA ALA A 147 -17.61 -3.56 4.03
C ALA A 147 -18.39 -2.86 5.15
N SER A 148 -18.25 -1.53 5.27
CA SER A 148 -19.02 -0.73 6.25
C SER A 148 -20.39 -0.32 5.73
N ASP A 149 -20.59 -0.24 4.41
CA ASP A 149 -21.87 0.16 3.82
C ASP A 149 -22.94 -0.94 3.93
N ASP A 150 -22.54 -2.20 3.79
CA ASP A 150 -23.40 -3.38 4.01
C ASP A 150 -22.63 -4.49 4.76
N PRO A 151 -22.43 -4.35 6.09
CA PRO A 151 -21.68 -5.34 6.87
C PRO A 151 -22.27 -6.75 6.81
N ALA A 152 -23.60 -6.87 6.72
CA ALA A 152 -24.28 -8.17 6.68
C ALA A 152 -24.08 -8.88 5.33
N GLY A 153 -24.28 -8.19 4.22
CA GLY A 153 -24.01 -8.75 2.88
C GLY A 153 -22.53 -9.04 2.68
N TYR A 154 -21.64 -8.19 3.21
CA TYR A 154 -20.20 -8.39 3.15
C TYR A 154 -19.76 -9.66 3.91
N ALA A 155 -20.33 -9.90 5.09
CA ALA A 155 -20.12 -11.13 5.84
C ALA A 155 -20.64 -12.38 5.12
N GLY A 156 -21.79 -12.28 4.43
CA GLY A 156 -22.30 -13.34 3.57
C GLY A 156 -21.32 -13.71 2.44
N ARG A 157 -20.71 -12.71 1.81
CA ARG A 157 -19.66 -12.92 0.79
C ARG A 157 -18.41 -13.58 1.39
N LEU A 158 -18.00 -13.18 2.59
CA LEU A 158 -16.87 -13.78 3.30
C LEU A 158 -17.13 -15.24 3.60
N GLN A 159 -18.30 -15.59 4.14
CA GLN A 159 -18.65 -16.98 4.44
C GLN A 159 -18.66 -17.85 3.17
N ALA A 160 -19.21 -17.34 2.06
CA ALA A 160 -19.24 -18.05 0.78
C ALA A 160 -17.82 -18.25 0.18
N GLY A 161 -16.94 -17.25 0.34
CA GLY A 161 -15.58 -17.24 -0.20
C GLY A 161 -14.48 -17.70 0.76
N TYR A 162 -14.84 -18.13 1.98
CA TYR A 162 -13.87 -18.48 3.03
C TYR A 162 -12.83 -19.50 2.53
N PRO A 163 -11.53 -19.34 2.84
CA PRO A 163 -10.93 -18.38 3.79
C PRO A 163 -10.49 -17.04 3.19
N PHE A 164 -11.00 -16.64 2.02
CA PHE A 164 -10.58 -15.40 1.36
C PHE A 164 -11.44 -14.21 1.77
N HIS A 165 -10.80 -13.12 2.20
CA HIS A 165 -11.50 -11.87 2.49
C HIS A 165 -12.11 -11.27 1.20
N PRO A 166 -13.34 -10.70 1.21
CA PRO A 166 -13.94 -10.17 -0.01
C PRO A 166 -13.12 -9.04 -0.67
N ALA A 167 -12.42 -8.21 0.10
CA ALA A 167 -11.52 -7.18 -0.44
C ALA A 167 -10.36 -7.76 -1.26
N LEU A 168 -9.87 -8.95 -0.87
CA LEU A 168 -8.84 -9.67 -1.62
C LEU A 168 -9.39 -10.12 -2.99
N ILE A 169 -10.58 -10.72 -2.99
CA ILE A 169 -11.25 -11.16 -4.22
C ILE A 169 -11.55 -9.96 -5.12
N ASP A 170 -12.14 -8.90 -4.57
CA ASP A 170 -12.48 -7.68 -5.31
C ASP A 170 -11.24 -7.02 -5.93
N CYS A 171 -10.11 -6.98 -5.21
CA CYS A 171 -8.86 -6.45 -5.76
C CYS A 171 -8.34 -7.31 -6.93
N LEU A 172 -8.32 -8.63 -6.78
CA LEU A 172 -7.84 -9.53 -7.83
C LEU A 172 -8.73 -9.52 -9.07
N ASP A 173 -10.06 -9.47 -8.89
CA ASP A 173 -11.01 -9.56 -10.00
C ASP A 173 -11.25 -8.21 -10.68
N LYS A 174 -11.54 -7.16 -9.91
CA LYS A 174 -12.00 -5.87 -10.45
C LYS A 174 -10.87 -4.90 -10.75
N ARG A 175 -9.75 -5.02 -10.05
CA ARG A 175 -8.62 -4.10 -10.15
C ARG A 175 -7.45 -4.68 -10.94
N ILE A 176 -7.00 -5.88 -10.58
CA ILE A 176 -5.88 -6.55 -11.28
C ILE A 176 -6.40 -7.33 -12.50
N GLY A 177 -7.59 -7.92 -12.38
CA GLY A 177 -8.22 -8.72 -13.41
C GLY A 177 -8.31 -8.08 -14.81
N PRO A 178 -8.69 -6.80 -14.94
CA PRO A 178 -8.77 -6.12 -16.23
C PRO A 178 -7.42 -5.78 -16.86
N LEU A 179 -6.30 -5.94 -16.14
CA LEU A 179 -4.98 -5.58 -16.66
C LEU A 179 -4.56 -6.51 -17.82
N PRO A 180 -4.02 -5.95 -18.92
CA PRO A 180 -3.44 -6.74 -20.00
C PRO A 180 -2.37 -7.70 -19.47
N GLY A 181 -2.45 -8.97 -19.88
CA GLY A 181 -1.53 -10.02 -19.42
C GLY A 181 -1.99 -10.78 -18.17
N PHE A 182 -2.91 -10.22 -17.37
CA PHE A 182 -3.49 -10.95 -16.25
C PHE A 182 -4.60 -11.89 -16.71
N GLN A 183 -4.41 -13.20 -16.54
CA GLN A 183 -5.46 -14.18 -16.81
C GLN A 183 -6.44 -14.20 -15.63
N ARG A 184 -7.48 -13.34 -15.62
CA ARG A 184 -8.46 -13.17 -14.51
C ARG A 184 -8.63 -14.36 -13.56
N ALA A 185 -9.11 -15.50 -14.07
CA ALA A 185 -9.33 -16.68 -13.24
C ALA A 185 -8.04 -17.49 -12.95
N ARG A 186 -7.20 -17.75 -13.97
CA ARG A 186 -6.02 -18.62 -13.85
C ARG A 186 -4.85 -17.96 -13.12
N GLY A 187 -4.63 -16.67 -13.37
CA GLY A 187 -3.66 -15.81 -12.71
C GLY A 187 -4.00 -15.65 -11.22
N ALA A 188 -5.26 -15.32 -10.90
CA ALA A 188 -5.72 -15.24 -9.51
C ALA A 188 -5.59 -16.58 -8.79
N LEU A 189 -6.03 -17.69 -9.41
CA LEU A 189 -5.90 -19.02 -8.82
C LEU A 189 -4.44 -19.41 -8.59
N LYS A 190 -3.55 -19.16 -9.56
CA LYS A 190 -2.12 -19.44 -9.42
C LYS A 190 -1.50 -18.62 -8.29
N MET A 191 -1.76 -17.31 -8.27
CA MET A 191 -1.24 -16.42 -7.23
C MET A 191 -1.70 -16.84 -5.83
N LEU A 192 -2.99 -17.15 -5.67
CA LEU A 192 -3.53 -17.59 -4.39
C LEU A 192 -3.02 -18.97 -3.99
N ALA A 193 -2.84 -19.89 -4.94
CA ALA A 193 -2.21 -21.18 -4.67
C ALA A 193 -0.78 -21.02 -4.15
N GLU A 194 0.04 -20.19 -4.81
CA GLU A 194 1.41 -19.88 -4.38
C GLU A 194 1.43 -19.15 -3.03
N SER A 195 0.45 -18.28 -2.78
CA SER A 195 0.29 -17.56 -1.51
C SER A 195 -0.05 -18.52 -0.36
N VAL A 196 -1.06 -19.37 -0.55
CA VAL A 196 -1.46 -20.38 0.43
C VAL A 196 -0.30 -21.33 0.70
N GLN A 197 0.38 -21.82 -0.34
CA GLN A 197 1.58 -22.67 -0.18
C GLN A 197 2.66 -21.97 0.64
N SER A 198 2.97 -20.70 0.32
CA SER A 198 4.01 -19.95 1.02
C SER A 198 3.65 -19.67 2.48
N LEU A 199 2.39 -19.39 2.78
CA LEU A 199 1.92 -19.19 4.15
C LEU A 199 1.97 -20.50 4.93
N TRP A 200 1.49 -21.60 4.33
CA TRP A 200 1.46 -22.92 4.96
C TRP A 200 2.85 -23.48 5.28
N ALA A 201 3.85 -23.15 4.46
CA ALA A 201 5.24 -23.54 4.68
C ALA A 201 5.96 -22.66 5.72
N GLY A 202 5.43 -21.48 6.02
CA GLY A 202 6.00 -20.55 7.00
C GLY A 202 5.48 -20.76 8.41
N ASP A 203 6.15 -20.13 9.37
CA ASP A 203 5.64 -20.03 10.75
C ASP A 203 4.54 -18.95 10.79
N GLY A 204 3.33 -19.31 11.24
CA GLY A 204 2.22 -18.37 11.44
C GLY A 204 0.95 -18.62 10.61
N ALA A 205 0.90 -19.67 9.78
CA ALA A 205 -0.34 -20.07 9.09
C ALA A 205 -1.50 -20.32 10.08
N ASP A 206 -1.19 -20.91 11.23
CA ASP A 206 -2.17 -21.25 12.28
C ASP A 206 -2.81 -20.03 12.95
N GLU A 207 -2.27 -18.82 12.74
CA GLU A 207 -2.77 -17.57 13.35
C GLU A 207 -3.71 -16.77 12.42
N LEU A 208 -3.87 -17.20 11.16
CA LEU A 208 -4.68 -16.52 10.15
C LEU A 208 -6.06 -17.18 10.02
N ALA A 209 -7.08 -16.58 10.63
CA ALA A 209 -8.46 -17.03 10.46
C ALA A 209 -9.02 -16.73 9.05
N VAL A 210 -8.62 -15.60 8.46
CA VAL A 210 -9.04 -15.15 7.12
C VAL A 210 -7.82 -14.56 6.42
N LEU A 211 -7.64 -14.86 5.14
CA LEU A 211 -6.61 -14.28 4.29
C LEU A 211 -7.07 -12.92 3.77
N ASN A 212 -6.56 -11.84 4.37
CA ASN A 212 -6.80 -10.46 3.90
C ASN A 212 -5.85 -10.10 2.76
N LEU A 213 -6.10 -8.95 2.11
CA LEU A 213 -5.26 -8.45 1.03
C LEU A 213 -3.82 -8.16 1.52
N GLY A 214 -3.68 -7.59 2.72
CA GLY A 214 -2.39 -7.31 3.35
C GLY A 214 -1.62 -8.54 3.84
N ASP A 215 -2.28 -9.71 3.88
CA ASP A 215 -1.67 -10.96 4.36
C ASP A 215 -0.93 -11.72 3.26
N LEU A 216 -1.08 -11.31 1.99
CA LEU A 216 -0.41 -11.95 0.87
C LEU A 216 1.13 -11.91 1.05
N PRO A 217 1.83 -13.04 0.93
CA PRO A 217 3.26 -13.14 1.20
C PRO A 217 4.09 -12.61 0.01
N LEU A 218 4.01 -11.31 -0.23
CA LEU A 218 4.66 -10.64 -1.36
C LEU A 218 6.20 -10.63 -1.31
N GLU A 219 6.81 -11.09 -0.21
CA GLU A 219 8.22 -11.44 -0.10
C GLU A 219 8.57 -12.65 -0.98
N ALA A 220 7.64 -13.59 -1.14
CA ALA A 220 7.78 -14.71 -2.06
C ALA A 220 7.72 -14.17 -3.49
N ARG A 221 8.86 -14.26 -4.19
CA ARG A 221 9.00 -13.72 -5.55
C ARG A 221 7.97 -14.32 -6.52
N SER A 222 7.58 -15.58 -6.36
CA SER A 222 6.54 -16.22 -7.18
C SER A 222 5.22 -15.46 -7.08
N VAL A 223 4.77 -15.19 -5.85
CA VAL A 223 3.54 -14.44 -5.58
C VAL A 223 3.65 -13.02 -6.10
N ARG A 224 4.74 -12.31 -5.82
CA ARG A 224 4.91 -10.92 -6.29
C ARG A 224 4.97 -10.82 -7.81
N ALA A 225 5.70 -11.71 -8.49
CA ALA A 225 5.80 -11.74 -9.95
C ALA A 225 4.44 -12.00 -10.65
N SER A 226 3.49 -12.64 -9.96
CA SER A 226 2.13 -12.83 -10.49
C SER A 226 1.35 -11.52 -10.64
N VAL A 227 1.68 -10.49 -9.84
CA VAL A 227 1.05 -9.16 -9.87
C VAL A 227 1.97 -8.07 -10.43
N THR A 228 3.22 -8.37 -10.74
CA THR A 228 4.14 -7.43 -11.40
C THR A 228 4.46 -7.88 -12.82
N SER A 229 5.27 -8.92 -12.99
CA SER A 229 5.73 -9.40 -14.30
C SER A 229 4.58 -9.88 -15.19
N SER A 230 3.59 -10.55 -14.62
CA SER A 230 2.47 -11.07 -15.42
C SER A 230 1.58 -9.97 -16.02
N VAL A 231 1.72 -8.72 -15.54
CA VAL A 231 0.90 -7.57 -15.96
C VAL A 231 1.75 -6.41 -16.51
N GLY A 232 3.02 -6.65 -16.83
CA GLY A 232 3.93 -5.64 -17.38
C GLY A 232 4.27 -4.50 -16.40
N ARG A 233 4.33 -4.81 -15.10
CA ARG A 233 4.62 -3.86 -14.01
C ARG A 233 5.88 -4.23 -13.23
N GLU A 234 6.88 -4.83 -13.89
CA GLU A 234 8.14 -5.28 -13.28
C GLU A 234 8.90 -4.15 -12.58
N ALA A 235 8.74 -2.91 -13.02
CA ALA A 235 9.38 -1.75 -12.41
C ALA A 235 8.96 -1.52 -10.95
N LEU A 236 7.85 -2.13 -10.48
CA LEU A 236 7.40 -2.06 -9.09
C LEU A 236 8.07 -3.10 -8.17
N ASP A 237 8.82 -4.08 -8.70
CA ASP A 237 9.49 -5.09 -7.88
C ASP A 237 10.58 -4.50 -6.98
N GLY A 238 11.39 -3.58 -7.51
CA GLY A 238 12.43 -2.86 -6.75
C GLY A 238 11.84 -2.06 -5.58
N PRO A 239 10.87 -1.16 -5.84
CA PRO A 239 10.12 -0.46 -4.79
C PRO A 239 9.52 -1.38 -3.73
N ALA A 240 8.92 -2.50 -4.14
CA ALA A 240 8.33 -3.45 -3.20
C ALA A 240 9.39 -4.05 -2.28
N VAL A 241 10.51 -4.53 -2.82
CA VAL A 241 11.61 -5.13 -2.04
C VAL A 241 12.23 -4.12 -1.07
N ALA A 242 12.39 -2.86 -1.50
CA ALA A 242 12.92 -1.80 -0.65
C ALA A 242 11.98 -1.46 0.52
N ASP A 243 10.68 -1.35 0.27
CA ASP A 243 9.75 -0.79 1.26
C ASP A 243 9.01 -1.82 2.11
N PHE A 244 8.65 -3.02 1.60
CA PHE A 244 7.89 -3.99 2.42
C PHE A 244 8.06 -5.49 2.10
N ALA A 245 8.63 -5.85 0.96
CA ALA A 245 8.66 -7.23 0.43
C ALA A 245 10.01 -7.94 0.67
N ALA A 246 10.76 -7.53 1.70
CA ALA A 246 11.99 -8.18 2.13
C ALA A 246 12.17 -8.06 3.66
N PRO A 247 12.91 -8.98 4.31
CA PRO A 247 13.19 -8.89 5.74
C PRO A 247 13.93 -7.59 6.15
N SER A 248 14.75 -7.04 5.25
CA SER A 248 15.49 -5.79 5.43
C SER A 248 14.74 -4.56 4.93
N SER A 249 13.46 -4.69 4.55
CA SER A 249 12.67 -3.58 4.02
C SER A 249 12.27 -2.58 5.12
N HIS A 250 11.95 -1.34 4.73
CA HIS A 250 11.59 -0.28 5.67
C HIS A 250 10.41 -0.65 6.59
N ALA A 251 9.33 -1.20 6.01
CA ALA A 251 8.16 -1.62 6.77
C ALA A 251 8.49 -2.81 7.70
N ALA A 252 9.27 -3.79 7.23
CA ALA A 252 9.67 -4.92 8.06
C ALA A 252 10.57 -4.50 9.23
N ALA A 253 11.50 -3.58 9.01
CA ALA A 253 12.33 -3.00 10.08
C ALA A 253 11.45 -2.27 11.12
N LEU A 254 10.50 -1.45 10.66
CA LEU A 254 9.58 -0.74 11.54
C LEU A 254 8.65 -1.68 12.32
N ASP A 255 8.15 -2.74 11.68
CA ASP A 255 7.38 -3.79 12.35
C ASP A 255 8.22 -4.48 13.44
N ASN A 256 9.47 -4.85 13.16
CA ASN A 256 10.33 -5.46 14.18
C ASN A 256 10.59 -4.54 15.39
N GLU A 257 10.61 -3.23 15.18
CA GLU A 257 10.78 -2.23 16.24
C GLU A 257 9.51 -2.01 17.07
N ARG A 258 8.31 -2.02 16.46
CA ARG A 258 7.06 -1.57 17.10
C ARG A 258 5.91 -2.57 17.10
N TRP A 259 5.77 -3.37 16.05
CA TRP A 259 4.61 -4.24 15.78
C TRP A 259 5.04 -5.64 15.33
N SER A 260 5.99 -6.25 16.04
CA SER A 260 6.66 -7.48 15.59
C SER A 260 5.73 -8.69 15.44
N GLN A 261 4.65 -8.73 16.22
CA GLN A 261 3.62 -9.78 16.13
C GLN A 261 2.64 -9.52 14.99
N ASP A 262 2.13 -8.28 14.87
CA ASP A 262 1.05 -7.97 13.94
C ASP A 262 1.54 -7.65 12.52
N ARG A 263 2.78 -7.17 12.37
CA ARG A 263 3.36 -6.70 11.10
C ARG A 263 2.51 -5.64 10.39
N ARG A 264 1.95 -4.69 11.16
CA ARG A 264 0.97 -3.70 10.68
C ARG A 264 1.49 -2.87 9.52
N ALA A 265 2.74 -2.42 9.57
CA ALA A 265 3.36 -1.64 8.51
C ALA A 265 3.45 -2.46 7.21
N THR A 266 3.94 -3.70 7.30
CA THR A 266 4.04 -4.61 6.15
C THR A 266 2.66 -4.87 5.53
N ARG A 267 1.64 -5.21 6.34
CA ARG A 267 0.28 -5.49 5.83
C ARG A 267 -0.34 -4.28 5.13
N ALA A 268 -0.17 -3.09 5.71
CA ALA A 268 -0.65 -1.84 5.13
C ALA A 268 0.05 -1.54 3.79
N CYS A 269 1.37 -1.67 3.72
CA CYS A 269 2.12 -1.48 2.48
C CYS A 269 1.75 -2.48 1.39
N ARG A 270 1.54 -3.76 1.72
CA ARG A 270 1.10 -4.79 0.76
C ARG A 270 -0.25 -4.43 0.14
N THR A 271 -1.20 -3.95 0.96
CA THR A 271 -2.52 -3.51 0.51
C THR A 271 -2.40 -2.30 -0.43
N VAL A 272 -1.63 -1.28 -0.03
CA VAL A 272 -1.34 -0.11 -0.86
C VAL A 272 -0.69 -0.50 -2.18
N PHE A 273 0.26 -1.44 -2.16
CA PHE A 273 0.95 -1.93 -3.35
C PHE A 273 0.01 -2.60 -4.33
N LEU A 274 -0.86 -3.52 -3.88
CA LEU A 274 -1.79 -4.23 -4.78
C LEU A 274 -2.78 -3.27 -5.45
N HIS A 275 -3.21 -2.24 -4.71
CA HIS A 275 -4.00 -1.14 -5.29
C HIS A 275 -3.18 -0.21 -6.21
N SER A 276 -1.87 -0.12 -6.04
CA SER A 276 -0.98 0.67 -6.90
C SER A 276 -0.65 -0.06 -8.21
N VAL A 277 -0.51 -1.38 -8.16
CA VAL A 277 -0.35 -2.26 -9.34
C VAL A 277 -1.52 -2.13 -10.31
N ALA A 278 -2.74 -2.08 -9.76
CA ALA A 278 -3.98 -1.98 -10.52
C ALA A 278 -4.05 -0.76 -11.46
N GLY A 279 -3.31 0.32 -11.18
CA GLY A 279 -3.26 1.48 -12.06
C GLY A 279 -4.57 2.27 -12.15
N GLU A 280 -4.96 2.67 -13.37
CA GLU A 280 -6.11 3.52 -13.70
C GLU A 280 -7.46 2.89 -13.25
N PRO A 281 -8.51 3.70 -12.96
CA PRO A 281 -8.59 5.16 -13.14
C PRO A 281 -7.93 5.98 -12.02
N ALA A 282 -7.46 5.33 -10.94
CA ALA A 282 -6.75 6.01 -9.87
C ALA A 282 -5.83 5.02 -9.13
N PRO A 283 -4.50 5.04 -9.40
CA PRO A 283 -3.57 4.16 -8.72
C PRO A 283 -3.57 4.45 -7.22
N GLY A 284 -3.45 3.39 -6.42
CA GLY A 284 -3.37 3.49 -4.96
C GLY A 284 -4.65 3.18 -4.21
N ALA A 285 -4.49 3.05 -2.90
CA ALA A 285 -5.53 2.69 -1.95
C ALA A 285 -6.04 3.95 -1.24
N SER A 286 -7.36 4.15 -1.22
CA SER A 286 -7.98 5.06 -0.26
C SER A 286 -7.91 4.47 1.15
N LEU A 287 -8.08 5.26 2.21
CA LEU A 287 -8.14 4.71 3.59
C LEU A 287 -9.22 3.60 3.74
N PRO A 288 -10.43 3.75 3.17
CA PRO A 288 -11.40 2.66 3.18
C PRO A 288 -10.91 1.37 2.51
N ASP A 289 -10.19 1.48 1.39
CA ASP A 289 -9.57 0.32 0.73
C ASP A 289 -8.51 -0.32 1.64
N VAL A 290 -7.70 0.50 2.33
CA VAL A 290 -6.67 0.01 3.26
C VAL A 290 -7.32 -0.73 4.42
N TYR A 291 -8.36 -0.16 5.04
CA TYR A 291 -9.06 -0.79 6.16
C TYR A 291 -9.70 -2.13 5.77
N ALA A 292 -10.42 -2.17 4.66
CA ALA A 292 -11.00 -3.42 4.15
C ALA A 292 -9.93 -4.47 3.79
N GLY A 293 -8.73 -4.05 3.37
CA GLY A 293 -7.64 -4.93 3.00
C GLY A 293 -6.74 -5.40 4.15
N THR A 294 -6.80 -4.76 5.32
CA THR A 294 -5.79 -4.95 6.40
C THR A 294 -6.35 -5.22 7.78
N LEU A 295 -7.53 -4.70 8.12
CA LEU A 295 -8.07 -4.80 9.47
C LEU A 295 -8.55 -6.23 9.75
N ARG A 296 -8.15 -6.72 10.92
CA ARG A 296 -8.63 -7.98 11.48
C ARG A 296 -9.60 -7.69 12.63
N PRO A 297 -10.52 -8.61 12.96
CA PRO A 297 -11.44 -8.42 14.08
C PRO A 297 -10.69 -8.12 15.38
N GLY A 298 -11.08 -7.04 16.06
CA GLY A 298 -10.45 -6.57 17.30
C GLY A 298 -9.31 -5.55 17.10
N GLU A 299 -8.89 -5.26 15.87
CA GLU A 299 -7.92 -4.19 15.59
C GLU A 299 -8.59 -2.82 15.46
N ASP A 300 -7.85 -1.76 15.83
CA ASP A 300 -8.30 -0.38 15.71
C ASP A 300 -7.77 0.25 14.40
N PRO A 301 -8.60 0.90 13.56
CA PRO A 301 -8.15 1.61 12.36
C PRO A 301 -7.01 2.60 12.59
N ASP A 302 -7.01 3.30 13.72
CA ASP A 302 -5.98 4.30 14.07
C ASP A 302 -4.57 3.68 14.14
N ALA A 303 -4.48 2.38 14.46
CA ALA A 303 -3.21 1.66 14.47
C ALA A 303 -2.66 1.41 13.05
N ILE A 304 -3.52 1.26 12.05
CA ILE A 304 -3.13 1.14 10.65
C ILE A 304 -2.71 2.49 10.10
N ASP A 305 -3.41 3.57 10.49
CA ASP A 305 -3.03 4.94 10.17
C ASP A 305 -1.65 5.30 10.73
N GLU A 306 -1.39 4.97 12.00
CA GLU A 306 -0.08 5.15 12.62
C GLU A 306 1.00 4.37 11.86
N ALA A 307 0.72 3.12 11.51
CA ALA A 307 1.66 2.28 10.78
C ALA A 307 1.99 2.85 9.39
N LEU A 308 0.99 3.33 8.63
CA LEU A 308 1.21 3.99 7.35
C LEU A 308 1.99 5.29 7.50
N ALA A 309 1.62 6.14 8.45
CA ALA A 309 2.28 7.42 8.68
C ALA A 309 3.75 7.24 9.12
N ALA A 310 4.03 6.27 9.99
CA ALA A 310 5.38 5.94 10.42
C ALA A 310 6.19 5.30 9.28
N THR A 311 5.58 4.43 8.48
CA THR A 311 6.25 3.84 7.31
C THR A 311 6.59 4.90 6.28
N ALA A 312 5.68 5.84 6.01
CA ALA A 312 5.89 6.95 5.08
C ALA A 312 7.03 7.90 5.48
N GLN A 313 7.50 7.85 6.73
CA GLN A 313 8.68 8.59 7.18
C GLN A 313 10.00 7.95 6.75
N ARG A 314 10.03 6.62 6.58
CA ARG A 314 11.23 5.82 6.30
C ARG A 314 11.28 5.29 4.88
N ALA A 315 10.13 4.86 4.36
CA ALA A 315 9.97 4.26 3.05
C ALA A 315 10.34 5.25 1.93
N TRP A 316 10.96 4.73 0.88
CA TRP A 316 11.42 5.54 -0.24
C TRP A 316 10.34 5.74 -1.30
N HIS A 317 9.46 4.77 -1.48
CA HIS A 317 8.51 4.69 -2.60
C HIS A 317 7.05 4.86 -2.17
N LEU A 318 6.76 4.79 -0.87
CA LEU A 318 5.43 5.07 -0.32
C LEU A 318 5.15 6.59 -0.28
N THR A 319 4.08 7.01 -0.96
CA THR A 319 3.62 8.41 -0.97
C THR A 319 2.11 8.50 -0.71
N SER A 320 1.67 9.68 -0.26
CA SER A 320 0.27 10.03 -0.07
C SER A 320 0.01 11.42 -0.64
N ASP A 321 -1.12 11.58 -1.32
CA ASP A 321 -1.64 12.87 -1.79
C ASP A 321 -2.73 13.45 -0.85
N GLY A 322 -2.93 12.83 0.32
CA GLY A 322 -3.99 13.15 1.27
C GLY A 322 -5.31 12.42 1.03
N ALA A 323 -5.55 11.88 -0.17
CA ALA A 323 -6.74 11.08 -0.49
C ALA A 323 -6.43 9.59 -0.62
N ARG A 324 -5.25 9.26 -1.16
CA ARG A 324 -4.80 7.90 -1.48
C ARG A 324 -3.33 7.71 -1.16
N TRP A 325 -3.04 6.52 -0.66
CA TRP A 325 -1.71 5.98 -0.51
C TRP A 325 -1.29 5.25 -1.78
N ARG A 326 -0.05 5.46 -2.22
CA ARG A 326 0.50 4.91 -3.45
C ARG A 326 1.92 4.44 -3.25
N LEU A 327 2.28 3.36 -3.95
CA LEU A 327 3.67 3.01 -4.17
C LEU A 327 4.10 3.46 -5.58
N GLN A 328 5.16 4.27 -5.65
CA GLN A 328 5.67 4.84 -6.90
C GLN A 328 7.02 4.22 -7.29
N ILE A 329 7.29 4.15 -8.59
CA ILE A 329 8.57 3.62 -9.09
C ILE A 329 9.72 4.55 -8.70
N ALA A 330 9.53 5.86 -8.89
CA ALA A 330 10.52 6.85 -8.51
C ALA A 330 10.57 6.99 -6.98
N PRO A 331 11.76 6.95 -6.36
CA PRO A 331 11.88 7.21 -4.93
C PRO A 331 11.62 8.68 -4.64
N ASN A 332 11.06 8.96 -3.46
CA ASN A 332 10.83 10.30 -2.98
C ASN A 332 12.18 10.97 -2.66
N ALA A 333 12.57 11.96 -3.47
CA ALA A 333 13.84 12.66 -3.31
C ALA A 333 14.04 13.25 -1.91
N ASN A 334 12.96 13.75 -1.29
CA ASN A 334 13.02 14.29 0.08
C ASN A 334 13.37 13.20 1.10
N ARG A 335 12.98 11.95 0.85
CA ARG A 335 13.30 10.81 1.72
C ARG A 335 14.73 10.34 1.55
N ILE A 336 15.22 10.31 0.32
CA ILE A 336 16.64 10.05 0.05
C ILE A 336 17.50 11.10 0.75
N ILE A 337 17.16 12.38 0.64
CA ILE A 337 17.90 13.46 1.31
C ILE A 337 17.83 13.31 2.83
N ALA A 338 16.66 13.04 3.41
CA ALA A 338 16.52 12.87 4.86
C ALA A 338 17.36 11.69 5.38
N ALA A 339 17.34 10.55 4.68
CA ALA A 339 18.15 9.38 5.03
C ALA A 339 19.66 9.69 4.90
N GLU A 340 20.06 10.43 3.87
CA GLU A 340 21.47 10.80 3.69
C GLU A 340 21.93 11.80 4.76
N VAL A 341 21.05 12.71 5.21
CA VAL A 341 21.33 13.62 6.33
C VAL A 341 21.60 12.85 7.62
N GLU A 342 20.85 11.77 7.90
CA GLU A 342 21.10 10.91 9.07
C GLU A 342 22.44 10.16 9.00
N ASN A 343 22.94 9.90 7.78
CA ASN A 343 24.24 9.26 7.56
C ASN A 343 25.43 10.23 7.67
N VAL A 344 25.19 11.55 7.76
CA VAL A 344 26.28 12.54 7.91
C VAL A 344 26.87 12.44 9.32
N PRO A 345 28.16 12.09 9.49
CA PRO A 345 28.79 12.04 10.80
C PRO A 345 28.80 13.42 11.47
N ASN A 346 28.58 13.46 12.79
CA ASN A 346 28.65 14.71 13.56
C ASN A 346 29.98 15.46 13.39
N SER A 347 31.09 14.75 13.15
CA SER A 347 32.39 15.37 12.86
C SER A 347 32.35 16.24 11.61
N HIS A 348 31.72 15.77 10.52
CA HIS A 348 31.57 16.57 9.30
C HIS A 348 30.70 17.80 9.54
N VAL A 349 29.69 17.69 10.42
CA VAL A 349 28.85 18.83 10.82
C VAL A 349 29.68 19.85 11.58
N THR A 350 30.50 19.43 12.55
CA THR A 350 31.40 20.31 13.30
C THR A 350 32.43 20.98 12.39
N ASP A 351 33.07 20.23 11.49
CA ASP A 351 34.07 20.77 10.56
C ASP A 351 33.47 21.83 9.63
N GLU A 352 32.25 21.58 9.11
CA GLU A 352 31.53 22.52 8.26
C GLU A 352 31.05 23.75 9.03
N LEU A 353 30.61 23.60 10.29
CA LEU A 353 30.28 24.72 11.17
C LEU A 353 31.50 25.59 11.43
N ASP A 354 32.62 25.01 11.83
CA ASP A 354 33.87 25.72 12.07
C ASP A 354 34.36 26.44 10.81
N ARG A 355 34.25 25.79 9.64
CA ARG A 355 34.58 26.41 8.35
C ARG A 355 33.70 27.64 8.09
N ARG A 356 32.37 27.54 8.29
CA ARG A 356 31.45 28.67 8.12
C ARG A 356 31.69 29.79 9.13
N ILE A 357 32.00 29.47 10.38
CA ILE A 357 32.34 30.45 11.42
C ILE A 357 33.61 31.22 11.01
N ARG A 358 34.64 30.52 10.54
CA ARG A 358 35.85 31.14 9.99
C ARG A 358 35.58 32.03 8.77
N ASP A 359 34.67 31.61 7.90
CA ASP A 359 34.26 32.39 6.72
C ASP A 359 33.45 33.65 7.07
N ILE A 360 32.63 33.60 8.12
CA ILE A 360 31.84 34.75 8.60
C ILE A 360 32.75 35.74 9.32
N PHE A 361 33.65 35.25 10.17
CA PHE A 361 34.59 36.08 10.94
C PHE A 361 36.00 35.98 10.37
N ARG A 362 36.18 36.56 9.19
CA ARG A 362 37.50 36.66 8.54
C ARG A 362 38.35 37.73 9.20
N SER A 363 39.66 37.50 9.20
CA SER A 363 40.67 38.48 9.64
C SER A 363 41.13 39.38 8.48
N ASP A 364 40.21 39.80 7.61
CA ASP A 364 40.48 40.60 6.41
C ASP A 364 40.38 42.12 6.64
N GLY A 365 40.00 42.53 7.85
CA GLY A 365 39.90 43.94 8.28
C GLY A 365 40.92 44.35 9.35
N PRO A 366 40.73 45.54 9.98
CA PRO A 366 41.60 46.02 11.06
C PRO A 366 41.44 45.24 12.39
N LEU A 367 40.51 44.28 12.43
CA LEU A 367 40.17 43.46 13.57
C LEU A 367 40.86 42.10 13.43
N GLN A 368 41.75 41.77 14.36
CA GLN A 368 42.39 40.44 14.37
C GLN A 368 41.44 39.42 14.99
N VAL A 369 40.95 38.47 14.20
CA VAL A 369 40.06 37.41 14.70
C VAL A 369 40.87 36.21 15.18
N VAL A 370 40.63 35.80 16.42
CA VAL A 370 41.16 34.57 17.02
C VAL A 370 40.01 33.59 17.18
N HIS A 371 40.10 32.45 16.50
CA HIS A 371 39.07 31.41 16.49
C HIS A 371 39.36 30.35 17.55
N ALA A 372 38.33 29.97 18.30
CA ALA A 372 38.33 28.93 19.34
C ALA A 372 39.54 29.02 20.31
N PRO A 373 39.76 30.17 20.99
CA PRO A 373 40.78 30.24 22.04
C PRO A 373 40.39 29.32 23.21
N ALA A 374 41.28 28.40 23.60
CA ALA A 374 41.04 27.44 24.66
C ALA A 374 41.31 28.03 26.06
N SER A 375 42.12 29.09 26.13
CA SER A 375 42.48 29.77 27.36
C SER A 375 42.70 31.27 27.16
N PRO A 376 42.62 32.09 28.23
CA PRO A 376 42.96 33.50 28.16
C PRO A 376 44.38 33.77 27.66
N ALA A 377 45.31 32.81 27.79
CA ALA A 377 46.68 32.94 27.29
C ALA A 377 46.77 32.91 25.75
N ASP A 378 45.74 32.37 25.07
CA ASP A 378 45.67 32.35 23.59
C ASP A 378 45.30 33.73 23.02
N LEU A 379 44.95 34.68 23.90
CA LEU A 379 44.69 36.07 23.57
C LEU A 379 45.81 36.93 24.15
N ALA A 380 46.77 37.31 23.30
CA ALA A 380 47.85 38.21 23.72
C ALA A 380 47.28 39.54 24.24
N ASP A 381 47.84 40.06 25.35
CA ASP A 381 47.48 41.36 25.90
C ASP A 381 48.33 42.46 25.23
N GLU A 382 47.80 43.02 24.15
CA GLU A 382 48.47 44.06 23.37
C GLU A 382 47.47 45.18 23.02
N ALA A 383 47.97 46.36 22.67
CA ALA A 383 47.16 47.51 22.25
C ALA A 383 46.61 47.35 20.80
N ALA A 384 46.00 46.20 20.50
CA ALA A 384 45.38 45.86 19.23
C ALA A 384 43.95 45.38 19.44
N LEU A 385 43.03 45.78 18.56
CA LEU A 385 41.63 45.35 18.65
C LEU A 385 41.50 43.90 18.11
N ARG A 386 41.05 42.98 18.97
CA ARG A 386 40.86 41.56 18.65
C ARG A 386 39.41 41.14 18.81
N LEU A 387 39.00 40.17 18.00
CA LEU A 387 37.72 39.47 18.13
C LEU A 387 38.01 38.01 18.45
N ALA A 388 37.70 37.59 19.67
CA ALA A 388 37.70 36.19 20.04
C ALA A 388 36.36 35.56 19.66
N VAL A 389 36.39 34.56 18.80
CA VAL A 389 35.21 33.77 18.42
C VAL A 389 35.31 32.44 19.16
N PHE A 390 34.51 32.28 20.21
CA PHE A 390 34.48 31.04 20.99
C PHE A 390 33.87 29.89 20.18
N SER A 391 34.37 28.67 20.42
CA SER A 391 33.80 27.48 19.80
C SER A 391 32.37 27.28 20.27
N HIS A 392 31.50 26.86 19.34
CA HIS A 392 30.14 26.46 19.68
C HIS A 392 30.10 25.22 20.58
N ALA A 393 31.20 24.45 20.64
CA ALA A 393 31.33 23.28 21.51
C ALA A 393 31.55 23.67 22.99
N ASP A 394 32.10 24.86 23.24
CA ASP A 394 32.47 25.33 24.59
C ASP A 394 31.33 26.10 25.29
N VAL A 395 30.20 26.29 24.59
CA VAL A 395 29.04 27.03 25.11
C VAL A 395 27.99 26.06 25.66
N THR A 396 27.75 26.11 26.97
CA THR A 396 26.61 25.44 27.60
C THR A 396 25.44 26.39 27.70
N HIS A 397 24.33 26.06 27.02
CA HIS A 397 23.08 26.81 27.13
C HIS A 397 22.18 26.20 28.21
N ALA A 398 21.98 26.91 29.33
CA ALA A 398 20.92 26.61 30.27
C ALA A 398 19.59 27.18 29.74
N GLY A 399 18.84 26.40 28.96
CA GLY A 399 17.55 26.84 28.42
C GLY A 399 16.43 26.76 29.45
N ALA A 400 15.80 27.89 29.77
CA ALA A 400 14.40 27.91 30.23
C ALA A 400 13.49 27.82 28.99
N PRO A 401 12.44 26.97 28.97
CA PRO A 401 11.69 26.63 27.77
C PRO A 401 10.65 27.71 27.44
N THR A 402 11.08 28.89 27.00
CA THR A 402 10.27 29.83 26.19
C THR A 402 11.14 31.01 25.79
N ALA A 403 11.66 30.99 24.56
CA ALA A 403 12.01 32.22 23.87
C ALA A 403 11.84 31.97 22.37
N THR A 404 10.86 32.64 21.79
CA THR A 404 10.70 32.79 20.34
C THR A 404 12.04 33.20 19.74
N PRO A 405 12.51 32.57 18.64
CA PRO A 405 13.78 32.93 18.03
C PRO A 405 13.79 34.44 17.69
N PRO A 406 14.89 35.15 17.96
CA PRO A 406 14.97 36.57 17.64
C PRO A 406 14.78 36.77 16.13
N PRO A 407 14.06 37.82 15.70
CA PRO A 407 13.82 38.06 14.28
C PRO A 407 15.14 38.23 13.54
N ALA A 408 15.23 37.63 12.35
CA ALA A 408 16.38 37.70 11.46
C ALA A 408 16.62 39.15 11.02
N GLY A 409 17.41 39.86 11.80
CA GLY A 409 17.73 41.27 11.58
C GLY A 409 18.86 41.67 12.52
N CYS A 410 20.08 41.20 12.23
CA CYS A 410 21.28 41.78 12.83
C CYS A 410 21.32 43.27 12.48
N GLY A 411 20.96 44.10 13.46
CA GLY A 411 21.15 45.54 13.37
C GLY A 411 22.62 45.86 13.20
N HIS A 412 22.97 46.42 12.03
CA HIS A 412 24.24 47.08 11.82
C HIS A 412 24.48 48.10 12.93
N LEU A 413 25.54 47.89 13.72
CA LEU A 413 26.06 48.88 14.65
C LEU A 413 26.74 50.00 13.83
N PRO A 414 26.25 51.25 13.82
CA PRO A 414 26.85 52.29 12.99
C PRO A 414 28.06 52.90 13.73
N LEU A 415 29.26 52.55 13.29
CA LEU A 415 30.48 53.28 13.65
C LEU A 415 30.43 54.68 13.04
N ARG A 416 30.35 55.72 13.87
CA ARG A 416 30.43 57.13 13.46
C ARG A 416 31.85 57.46 13.00
N GLY A 417 32.03 57.61 11.68
CA GLY A 417 33.22 58.21 11.06
C GLY A 417 32.85 59.45 10.22
N ARG A 418 33.52 60.58 10.45
CA ARG A 418 33.31 61.87 9.76
C ARG A 418 33.87 61.86 8.32
N ARG A 419 32.99 62.25 7.39
CA ARG A 419 33.14 63.08 6.16
C ARG A 419 34.29 62.86 5.14
N GLY A 420 33.82 62.59 3.92
CA GLY A 420 34.31 63.03 2.60
C GLY A 420 33.68 62.10 1.56
N GLY A 421 32.90 62.47 0.55
CA GLY A 421 32.56 63.73 -0.10
C GLY A 421 32.13 63.39 -1.55
N LYS A 422 30.88 63.73 -1.93
CA LYS A 422 30.25 63.70 -3.29
C LYS A 422 29.97 62.27 -3.84
N SER A 423 28.80 61.91 -4.39
CA SER A 423 27.90 62.67 -5.27
C SER A 423 26.51 62.00 -5.43
N HIS A 424 25.50 62.85 -5.64
CA HIS A 424 24.20 62.67 -6.32
C HIS A 424 23.08 61.78 -5.73
N LEU A 425 22.02 62.47 -5.30
CA LEU A 425 20.64 62.04 -5.06
C LEU A 425 19.74 62.75 -6.08
N PRO A 426 18.59 62.19 -6.48
CA PRO A 426 17.30 62.61 -5.89
C PRO A 426 16.31 61.42 -5.77
N GLN A 427 15.15 61.42 -5.11
CA GLN A 427 14.35 62.33 -4.27
C GLN A 427 13.15 61.50 -3.72
N LEU A 428 12.41 62.10 -2.77
CA LEU A 428 11.08 61.77 -2.18
C LEU A 428 11.23 61.33 -0.70
N ALA A 429 10.62 61.96 0.31
CA ALA A 429 9.44 62.82 0.34
C ALA A 429 9.48 63.80 1.54
N GLY A 430 8.69 64.88 1.48
CA GLY A 430 8.56 65.89 2.54
C GLY A 430 7.60 65.50 3.68
N ARG A 431 8.10 65.62 4.93
CA ARG A 431 7.61 66.42 6.10
C ARG A 431 6.08 66.58 6.37
N PRO A 432 5.66 66.97 7.61
CA PRO A 432 6.00 66.45 8.95
C PRO A 432 4.79 66.49 9.95
N GLY A 433 4.95 65.95 11.17
CA GLY A 433 4.05 66.27 12.29
C GLY A 433 4.44 65.56 13.58
N GLY A 434 5.08 66.28 14.51
CA GLY A 434 5.57 65.74 15.77
C GLY A 434 4.65 66.01 16.97
N ARG A 435 4.85 65.25 18.06
CA ARG A 435 4.90 65.76 19.45
C ARG A 435 5.49 64.68 20.38
N ARG A 436 6.15 65.19 21.42
CA ARG A 436 7.05 64.52 22.37
C ARG A 436 6.29 63.89 23.55
N GLY A 437 6.84 62.83 24.15
CA GLY A 437 6.51 62.36 25.51
C GLY A 437 7.54 61.33 26.00
N ARG A 438 8.11 61.53 27.19
CA ARG A 438 9.29 60.83 27.74
C ARG A 438 8.92 59.52 28.44
N CYS A 439 9.81 58.52 28.36
CA CYS A 439 9.80 57.32 29.20
C CYS A 439 10.36 57.62 30.60
N ARG A 440 9.72 57.05 31.64
CA ARG A 440 10.30 56.85 32.98
C ARG A 440 10.55 55.35 33.18
N ALA A 441 11.70 55.04 33.75
CA ALA A 441 12.10 53.72 34.20
C ALA A 441 11.61 53.51 35.63
N ASP A 442 11.13 52.31 35.94
CA ASP A 442 10.97 51.84 37.31
C ASP A 442 11.64 50.47 37.46
N ALA A 443 12.39 50.35 38.56
CA ALA A 443 13.13 49.19 39.01
C ALA A 443 12.44 48.60 40.25
N GLY A 444 12.53 47.28 40.43
CA GLY A 444 12.08 46.52 41.60
C GLY A 444 11.61 45.14 41.14
N GLY A 445 11.91 44.01 41.78
CA GLY A 445 12.45 43.69 43.09
C GLY A 445 12.06 42.23 43.34
N ALA A 446 12.98 41.43 43.88
CA ALA A 446 12.84 39.98 44.07
C ALA A 446 11.78 39.58 45.11
N ALA A 447 11.20 38.37 44.97
CA ALA A 447 10.68 37.58 46.09
C ALA A 447 10.62 36.07 45.76
N LEU A 448 11.31 35.27 46.58
CA LEU A 448 11.16 33.82 46.72
C LEU A 448 9.85 33.44 47.44
N ARG A 449 9.25 32.31 47.08
CA ARG A 449 8.49 31.43 48.00
C ARG A 449 8.49 29.98 47.50
N ALA A 450 8.53 29.05 48.45
CA ALA A 450 8.83 27.64 48.28
C ALA A 450 7.63 26.71 48.59
N CYS A 451 7.75 25.46 48.11
CA CYS A 451 7.28 24.17 48.66
C CYS A 451 5.84 23.64 48.42
N GLY A 452 5.81 22.35 48.02
CA GLY A 452 4.70 21.36 48.10
C GLY A 452 4.39 20.75 46.71
N GLY A 453 4.63 19.48 46.35
CA GLY A 453 4.71 18.24 47.11
C GLY A 453 3.46 17.38 46.83
N ALA A 454 3.47 16.50 45.82
CA ALA A 454 2.50 15.40 45.67
C ALA A 454 3.02 14.28 44.73
N HIS A 455 3.05 13.06 45.24
CA HIS A 455 3.35 11.79 44.55
C HIS A 455 2.17 11.28 43.68
N PRO A 456 2.41 10.35 42.74
CA PRO A 456 1.41 9.85 41.79
C PRO A 456 0.63 8.63 42.31
N PRO A 457 -0.57 8.32 41.79
CA PRO A 457 -1.24 7.07 42.11
C PRO A 457 -0.80 5.93 41.16
N ARG A 458 -0.60 4.76 41.76
CA ARG A 458 -0.31 3.46 41.15
C ARG A 458 -1.60 2.73 40.72
N LEU A 459 -1.48 2.03 39.57
CA LEU A 459 -1.99 0.69 39.22
C LEU A 459 -3.48 0.32 39.43
N ARG A 460 -4.12 -0.11 38.33
CA ARG A 460 -5.03 -1.27 38.33
C ARG A 460 -4.77 -2.14 37.09
N THR A 461 -4.15 -3.28 37.33
CA THR A 461 -4.10 -4.45 36.44
C THR A 461 -5.35 -5.31 36.67
N ALA A 462 -6.10 -5.61 35.62
CA ALA A 462 -7.10 -6.68 35.58
C ALA A 462 -6.62 -7.69 34.51
N GLY A 463 -6.27 -8.92 34.89
CA GLY A 463 -7.06 -10.13 34.58
C GLY A 463 -6.92 -10.50 33.09
N GLY A 464 -6.13 -11.46 32.65
CA GLY A 464 -5.94 -12.81 33.17
C GLY A 464 -6.71 -13.81 32.30
N LEU A 465 -6.20 -14.14 31.10
CA LEU A 465 -6.63 -15.28 30.29
C LEU A 465 -5.45 -16.25 30.14
N ARG A 466 -5.61 -17.46 30.69
CA ARG A 466 -4.67 -18.58 30.58
C ARG A 466 -4.85 -19.29 29.24
N PRO A 467 -3.77 -19.63 28.51
CA PRO A 467 -3.82 -20.69 27.53
C PRO A 467 -3.63 -22.07 28.19
N LEU A 468 -4.51 -22.98 27.80
CA LEU A 468 -4.53 -24.40 28.17
C LEU A 468 -3.30 -25.12 27.63
N GLY A 469 -2.63 -25.88 28.50
CA GLY A 469 -1.43 -26.63 28.16
C GLY A 469 -1.69 -27.77 27.17
N ARG A 470 -0.68 -28.05 26.33
CA ARG A 470 -0.48 -29.36 25.73
C ARG A 470 0.96 -29.86 25.95
N ARG A 471 0.99 -30.89 26.79
CA ARG A 471 1.87 -32.05 26.86
C ARG A 471 2.98 -32.15 25.80
N ARG A 472 4.23 -32.11 26.28
CA ARG A 472 5.38 -32.72 25.61
C ARG A 472 5.40 -34.22 25.90
N SER A 473 5.58 -35.02 24.85
CA SER A 473 6.01 -36.41 24.94
C SER A 473 7.32 -36.58 24.15
N PRO A 474 8.24 -37.47 24.56
CA PRO A 474 9.64 -37.44 24.13
C PRO A 474 9.99 -38.56 23.14
N GLN A 475 10.68 -38.25 22.04
CA GLN A 475 11.43 -39.15 21.15
C GLN A 475 12.13 -38.26 20.10
N ALA A 476 13.39 -38.37 19.71
CA ALA A 476 14.42 -39.35 19.98
C ALA A 476 15.81 -38.70 19.74
N ARG A 477 16.76 -39.02 20.62
CA ARG A 477 18.22 -38.92 20.36
C ARG A 477 18.62 -39.98 19.34
N ARG A 478 19.33 -39.59 18.29
CA ARG A 478 20.29 -40.33 17.41
C ARG A 478 20.41 -39.47 16.14
N GLN A 479 21.54 -38.97 15.64
CA GLN A 479 22.92 -39.45 15.61
C GLN A 479 23.89 -38.25 15.56
N ARG A 480 25.03 -38.39 16.23
CA ARG A 480 26.31 -37.77 15.83
C ARG A 480 26.99 -38.70 14.82
N GLN A 481 27.90 -38.12 14.03
CA GLN A 481 28.95 -38.74 13.18
C GLN A 481 28.55 -39.13 11.75
N ALA A 482 28.79 -38.23 10.81
CA ALA A 482 29.91 -38.30 9.85
C ALA A 482 30.12 -36.90 9.26
#